data_AF-A0A415RND3-F1
#
_entry.id   AF-A0A415RND3-F1
#
_cell.length_a   1.000
_cell.length_b   1.000
_cell.length_c   1.000
_cell.angle_alpha   90.00
_cell.angle_beta   90.00
_cell.angle_gamma   90.00
#
_symmetry.space_group_name_H-M   'P 1'
#
loop_
_entity.id
_entity.type
_entity.pdbx_description
1 polymer ?
#
loop_
_entity_poly.entity_id
_entity_poly.type
_entity_poly.pdbx_seq_one_letter_code
_entity_poly.pdbx_strand_id
1 'polypeptide(L)'
;MAKLTNEQKFEIYNKRKMGYTLNMLSTEYNINVHGIEYLVRLIDKNGFDVLRKDRNRYYSPEFKENDDKFHQRTFLIVAKKNII
;
A
#
# COMPACT_ATOMS: atom_id res chain seq x y z
N MET A 1 13.61 4.24 -13.02
CA MET A 1 12.57 5.16 -12.51
C MET A 1 13.00 5.67 -11.15
N ALA A 2 13.00 6.99 -10.94
CA ALA A 2 13.25 7.56 -9.63
C ALA A 2 12.07 7.25 -8.69
N LYS A 3 12.36 6.99 -7.42
CA LYS A 3 11.34 6.72 -6.41
C LYS A 3 10.74 8.06 -5.96
N LEU A 4 9.41 8.18 -6.00
CA LEU A 4 8.70 9.35 -5.47
C LEU A 4 9.06 9.62 -4.01
N THR A 5 9.37 10.88 -3.70
CA THR A 5 9.50 11.34 -2.30
C THR A 5 8.12 11.42 -1.64
N ASN A 6 8.07 11.42 -0.31
CA ASN A 6 6.80 11.54 0.40
C ASN A 6 6.16 12.93 0.21
N GLU A 7 6.95 14.00 0.03
CA GLU A 7 6.41 15.31 -0.33
C GLU A 7 5.73 15.28 -1.71
N GLN A 8 6.37 14.68 -2.71
CA GLN A 8 5.77 14.56 -4.05
C GLN A 8 4.47 13.77 -4.03
N LYS A 9 4.39 12.68 -3.25
CA LYS A 9 3.15 11.92 -3.07
C LYS A 9 2.03 12.77 -2.46
N PHE A 10 2.36 13.59 -1.47
CA PHE A 10 1.42 14.50 -0.84
C PHE A 10 0.92 15.55 -1.83
N GLU A 11 1.82 16.14 -2.62
CA GLU A 11 1.49 17.13 -3.65
C GLU A 11 0.57 16.54 -4.73
N ILE A 12 0.90 15.36 -5.26
CA ILE A 12 0.08 14.64 -6.25
C ILE A 12 -1.34 14.42 -5.72
N TYR A 13 -1.47 13.98 -4.46
CA TYR A 13 -2.78 13.76 -3.86
C TYR A 13 -3.59 15.06 -3.75
N ASN A 14 -2.98 16.15 -3.29
CA ASN A 14 -3.66 17.44 -3.17
C ASN A 14 -4.08 17.98 -4.54
N LYS A 15 -3.19 17.95 -5.55
CA LYS A 15 -3.53 18.32 -6.93
C LYS A 15 -4.69 17.46 -7.44
N ARG A 16 -4.69 16.15 -7.17
CA ARG A 16 -5.81 15.29 -7.57
C ARG A 16 -7.13 15.70 -6.91
N LYS A 17 -7.13 16.07 -5.63
CA LYS A 17 -8.32 16.57 -4.92
C LYS A 17 -8.75 17.97 -5.39
N MET A 18 -7.84 18.78 -5.91
CA MET A 18 -8.13 20.06 -6.57
C MET A 18 -8.72 19.91 -7.99
N GLY A 19 -8.80 18.68 -8.53
CA GLY A 19 -9.43 18.42 -9.82
C GLY A 19 -8.47 18.19 -10.99
N TYR A 20 -7.16 18.10 -10.75
CA TYR A 20 -6.19 17.79 -11.80
C TYR A 20 -6.43 16.37 -12.36
N THR A 21 -6.26 16.22 -13.68
CA THR A 21 -6.45 14.94 -14.35
C THR A 21 -5.26 14.01 -14.12
N LEU A 22 -5.50 12.69 -14.18
CA LEU A 22 -4.44 11.69 -14.00
C LEU A 22 -3.36 11.78 -15.07
N ASN A 23 -3.72 12.13 -16.32
CA ASN A 23 -2.76 12.26 -17.42
C ASN A 23 -1.82 13.46 -17.21
N MET A 24 -2.33 14.60 -16.75
CA MET A 24 -1.48 15.76 -16.44
C MET A 24 -0.46 15.43 -15.35
N LEU A 25 -0.91 14.80 -14.26
CA LEU A 25 -0.04 14.37 -13.16
C LEU A 25 0.95 13.28 -13.61
N SER A 26 0.52 12.38 -14.50
CA SER A 26 1.36 11.33 -15.08
C SER A 26 2.54 11.92 -15.86
N THR A 27 2.26 12.91 -16.71
CA THR A 27 3.30 13.61 -17.48
C THR A 27 4.19 14.47 -16.60
N GLU A 28 3.63 15.23 -15.66
CA GLU A 28 4.38 16.15 -14.78
C GLU A 28 5.38 15.41 -13.88
N TYR A 29 4.96 14.31 -13.26
CA TYR A 29 5.80 13.54 -12.34
C TYR A 29 6.51 12.36 -13.01
N ASN A 30 6.26 12.12 -14.29
CA ASN A 30 6.76 10.98 -15.07
C ASN A 30 6.43 9.62 -14.42
N ILE A 31 5.13 9.40 -14.13
CA ILE A 31 4.61 8.21 -13.44
C ILE A 31 3.43 7.68 -14.23
N ASN A 32 3.25 6.36 -14.25
CA ASN A 32 2.04 5.78 -14.82
C ASN A 32 0.77 6.26 -14.08
N VAL A 33 -0.27 6.58 -14.84
CA VAL A 33 -1.64 6.88 -14.38
C VAL A 33 -2.11 5.90 -13.30
N HIS A 34 -1.89 4.59 -13.46
CA HIS A 34 -2.28 3.59 -12.47
C HIS A 34 -1.55 3.74 -11.13
N GLY A 35 -0.30 4.20 -11.15
CA GLY A 35 0.45 4.49 -9.92
C GLY A 35 -0.14 5.66 -9.14
N ILE A 36 -0.62 6.68 -9.85
CA ILE A 36 -1.32 7.83 -9.25
C ILE A 36 -2.68 7.40 -8.70
N GLU A 37 -3.43 6.62 -9.47
CA GLU A 37 -4.73 6.08 -9.04
C GLU A 37 -4.61 5.23 -7.77
N TYR A 38 -3.58 4.37 -7.71
CA TYR A 38 -3.27 3.59 -6.52
C TYR A 38 -2.91 4.48 -5.33
N LEU A 39 -2.06 5.49 -5.53
CA LEU A 39 -1.66 6.42 -4.47
C LEU A 39 -2.87 7.12 -3.84
N VAL A 40 -3.81 7.57 -4.67
CA VAL A 40 -5.03 8.24 -4.21
C VAL A 40 -5.89 7.29 -3.38
N ARG A 41 -6.15 6.08 -3.89
CA ARG A 41 -6.90 5.04 -3.15
C ARG A 41 -6.23 4.68 -1.82
N LEU A 42 -4.90 4.60 -1.80
CA LEU A 42 -4.12 4.24 -0.62
C LEU A 42 -4.29 5.28 0.49
N ILE A 43 -4.20 6.57 0.14
CA ILE A 43 -4.38 7.69 1.07
C ILE A 43 -5.86 7.81 1.47
N ASP A 44 -6.81 7.65 0.55
CA ASP A 44 -8.25 7.70 0.86
C ASP A 44 -8.63 6.62 1.89
N LYS A 45 -8.02 5.44 1.82
CA LYS A 45 -8.32 4.32 2.72
C LYS A 45 -7.64 4.44 4.09
N ASN A 46 -6.41 4.91 4.15
CA ASN A 46 -5.58 4.83 5.37
C ASN A 46 -5.22 6.21 5.95
N GLY A 47 -5.58 7.30 5.28
CA GLY A 47 -5.09 8.64 5.58
C GLY A 47 -3.62 8.85 5.19
N PHE A 48 -3.09 10.01 5.57
CA PHE A 48 -1.70 10.37 5.27
C PHE A 48 -0.66 9.62 6.11
N ASP A 49 -1.08 8.91 7.15
CA ASP A 49 -0.20 8.06 7.97
C ASP A 49 0.49 6.96 7.16
N VAL A 50 -0.03 6.61 5.98
CA VAL A 50 0.64 5.68 5.07
C VAL A 50 1.91 6.26 4.44
N LEU A 51 2.05 7.59 4.43
CA LEU A 51 3.22 8.30 3.89
C LEU A 51 4.29 8.56 4.96
N ARG A 52 4.24 7.87 6.10
CA ARG A 52 5.21 8.05 7.18
C ARG A 52 6.67 7.90 6.68
N LYS A 53 7.56 8.67 7.30
CA LYS A 53 9.01 8.65 7.07
C LYS A 53 9.75 7.70 8.02
N ASP A 54 9.06 7.11 9.00
CA ASP A 54 9.69 6.20 9.95
C ASP A 54 9.94 4.82 9.33
N ARG A 55 10.70 3.98 10.04
CA ARG A 55 10.93 2.60 9.60
C ARG A 55 9.59 1.87 9.61
N ASN A 56 9.43 0.90 8.71
CA ASN A 56 8.29 -0.01 8.72
C ASN A 56 8.01 -0.49 10.15
N ARG A 57 6.75 -0.52 10.57
CA ARG A 57 6.36 -1.07 11.87
C ARG A 57 6.91 -2.48 11.96
N TYR A 58 7.87 -2.68 12.87
CA TYR A 58 8.49 -3.97 13.06
C TYR A 58 7.55 -4.81 13.92
N TYR A 59 7.06 -5.91 13.35
CA TYR A 59 6.34 -6.91 14.13
C TYR A 59 7.31 -7.69 15.01
N SER A 60 6.94 -7.94 16.26
CA SER A 60 7.74 -8.75 17.18
C SER A 60 7.96 -10.16 16.61
N PRO A 61 9.07 -10.83 16.96
CA PRO A 61 9.31 -12.21 16.53
C PRO A 61 8.16 -13.15 16.91
N GLU A 62 7.61 -12.98 18.11
CA GLU A 62 6.47 -13.74 18.61
C GLU A 62 5.20 -13.53 17.77
N PHE A 63 4.95 -12.30 17.31
CA PHE A 63 3.80 -12.04 16.43
C PHE A 63 3.95 -12.80 15.12
N LYS A 64 5.14 -12.75 14.50
CA LYS A 64 5.40 -13.46 13.23
C LYS A 64 5.28 -14.97 13.38
N GLU A 65 5.83 -15.53 14.46
CA GLU A 65 5.78 -16.97 14.70
C GLU A 65 4.34 -17.47 14.94
N ASN A 66 3.51 -16.68 15.61
CA ASN A 66 2.10 -16.99 15.79
C ASN A 66 1.31 -16.87 14.48
N ASP A 67 1.63 -15.87 13.65
CA ASP A 67 1.03 -15.70 12.33
C ASP A 67 1.36 -16.89 11.40
N ASP A 68 2.62 -17.34 11.40
CA ASP A 68 3.08 -18.52 10.66
C ASP A 68 2.37 -19.80 11.14
N LYS A 69 2.25 -19.99 12.45
CA LYS A 69 1.51 -21.12 13.04
C LYS A 69 0.02 -21.06 12.68
N PHE A 70 -0.59 -19.88 12.69
CA PHE A 70 -1.99 -19.69 12.30
C PHE A 70 -2.22 -20.03 10.83
N HIS A 71 -1.34 -19.57 9.94
CA HIS A 71 -1.37 -19.89 8.50
C HIS A 71 -1.19 -21.39 8.27
N GLN A 72 -0.18 -22.02 8.86
CA GLN A 72 0.02 -23.47 8.75
C GLN A 72 -1.21 -24.24 9.23
N ARG A 73 -1.81 -23.85 10.35
CA ARG A 73 -2.99 -24.51 10.92
C ARG A 73 -4.23 -24.34 10.04
N THR A 74 -4.43 -23.16 9.45
CA THR A 74 -5.53 -22.92 8.49
C THR A 74 -5.34 -23.72 7.21
N PHE A 75 -4.13 -23.76 6.64
CA PHE A 75 -3.81 -24.63 5.49
C PHE A 75 -4.09 -26.11 5.80
N LEU A 76 -3.69 -26.60 6.97
CA LEU A 76 -3.88 -27.99 7.38
C LEU A 76 -5.37 -28.33 7.58
N ILE A 77 -6.17 -27.40 8.10
CA ILE A 77 -7.63 -27.56 8.25
C ILE A 77 -8.31 -27.60 6.87
N VAL A 78 -7.95 -26.69 5.96
CA VAL A 78 -8.50 -26.65 4.60
C VAL A 78 -8.12 -27.92 3.82
N ALA A 79 -6.85 -28.35 3.91
CA ALA A 79 -6.39 -29.58 3.28
C ALA A 79 -7.15 -30.82 3.80
N LYS A 80 -7.37 -30.91 5.12
CA LYS A 80 -8.12 -32.02 5.74
C LYS A 80 -9.61 -32.01 5.37
N LYS A 81 -10.22 -30.84 5.16
CA LYS A 81 -11.62 -30.71 4.73
C LYS A 81 -11.84 -31.06 3.25
N ASN A 82 -10.80 -30.95 2.41
CA ASN A 82 -10.87 -31.27 0.98
C ASN A 82 -10.49 -32.74 0.65
N ILE A 83 -10.25 -33.58 1.66
CA ILE A 83 -9.87 -34.99 1.52
C ILE A 83 -11.05 -35.94 1.88
N ILE A 84 -12.26 -35.40 2.09
CA ILE A 84 -13.50 -36.17 2.31
C ILE A 84 -14.51 -35.81 1.23
#